data_AF-A0A836VE71-F1
#
_entry.id   AF-A0A836VE71-F1
#
_cell.length_a   1.000
_cell.length_b   1.000
_cell.length_c   1.000
_cell.angle_alpha   90.00
_cell.angle_beta   90.00
_cell.angle_gamma   90.00
#
_symmetry.space_group_name_H-M   'P 1'
#
loop_
_entity.id
_entity.type
_entity.pdbx_description
1 polymer ?
#
loop_
_entity_poly.entity_id
_entity_poly.type
_entity_poly.pdbx_seq_one_letter_code
_entity_poly.pdbx_strand_id
1 'polypeptide(L)'
;PLAEELDIPVGMENHQDICSWELCRLCEQVGSPSLGVTMDVGNALAVGETCSSFARRVMPYLKHVHLKDYKVYPTSSGYRLKRCPLGSGVVDWPDMLGIFRDGAPRIEACIELGATTARHIRILEPDYWSTFPQRPLEGVVDAIRTLHQASSDGDWRTPHERGEDADVRSAYELDQLETSVSYLKEIGGLPG
;
A
#
# COMPACT_ATOMS: atom_id res chain seq x y z
N PRO A 1 -5.05 -21.74 16.11
CA PRO A 1 -5.62 -22.28 17.36
C PRO A 1 -6.15 -21.20 18.33
N LEU A 2 -5.32 -20.42 19.03
CA LEU A 2 -5.84 -19.49 20.05
C LEU A 2 -6.68 -18.33 19.48
N ALA A 3 -6.25 -17.73 18.37
CA ALA A 3 -7.03 -16.67 17.72
C ALA A 3 -8.40 -17.17 17.20
N GLU A 4 -8.49 -18.45 16.79
CA GLU A 4 -9.74 -19.08 16.37
C GLU A 4 -10.65 -19.34 17.56
N GLU A 5 -10.10 -19.85 18.66
CA GLU A 5 -10.83 -20.08 19.92
C GLU A 5 -11.43 -18.78 20.50
N LEU A 6 -10.76 -17.66 20.26
CA LEU A 6 -11.17 -16.33 20.73
C LEU A 6 -11.93 -15.50 19.69
N ASP A 7 -12.14 -16.02 18.48
CA ASP A 7 -12.74 -15.31 17.34
C ASP A 7 -12.06 -13.96 17.01
N ILE A 8 -10.72 -13.93 17.12
CA ILE A 8 -9.89 -12.75 16.84
C ILE A 8 -9.32 -12.85 15.42
N PRO A 9 -9.64 -11.91 14.51
CA PRO A 9 -9.00 -11.85 13.20
C PRO A 9 -7.53 -11.42 13.34
N VAL A 10 -6.65 -12.09 12.61
CA VAL A 10 -5.22 -11.78 12.53
C VAL A 10 -4.89 -11.47 11.08
N GLY A 11 -4.55 -10.21 10.79
CA GLY A 11 -4.12 -9.77 9.47
C GLY A 11 -2.59 -9.67 9.40
N MET A 12 -1.98 -10.38 8.45
CA MET A 12 -0.59 -10.13 8.07
C MET A 12 -0.55 -8.94 7.13
N GLU A 13 0.16 -7.89 7.53
CA GLU A 13 0.31 -6.72 6.66
C GLU A 13 1.28 -7.01 5.51
N ASN A 14 0.93 -6.57 4.29
CA ASN A 14 1.88 -6.55 3.18
C ASN A 14 2.89 -5.43 3.38
N HIS A 15 3.84 -5.67 4.28
CA HIS A 15 5.04 -4.87 4.37
C HIS A 15 5.82 -5.00 3.04
N GLN A 16 6.56 -3.97 2.64
CA GLN A 16 7.10 -3.71 1.28
C GLN A 16 8.05 -4.76 0.67
N ASP A 17 8.11 -5.95 1.25
CA ASP A 17 8.96 -7.10 0.96
C ASP A 17 8.18 -8.42 0.79
N ILE A 18 6.85 -8.44 0.95
CA ILE A 18 6.02 -9.63 0.70
C ILE A 18 4.94 -9.35 -0.35
N CYS A 19 4.86 -10.22 -1.37
CA CYS A 19 3.85 -10.06 -2.42
C CYS A 19 2.54 -10.78 -2.09
N SER A 20 1.47 -10.41 -2.79
CA SER A 20 0.14 -10.99 -2.57
C SER A 20 0.10 -12.51 -2.80
N TRP A 21 0.91 -13.05 -3.70
CA TRP A 21 1.02 -14.49 -3.94
C TRP A 21 1.54 -15.24 -2.72
N GLU A 22 2.52 -14.66 -2.02
CA GLU A 22 3.10 -15.25 -0.82
C GLU A 22 2.10 -15.19 0.33
N LEU A 23 1.40 -14.07 0.49
CA LEU A 23 0.34 -13.93 1.49
C LEU A 23 -0.80 -14.92 1.28
N CYS A 24 -1.31 -15.05 0.05
CA CYS A 24 -2.35 -16.04 -0.27
C CYS A 24 -1.87 -17.46 0.06
N ARG A 25 -0.63 -17.82 -0.35
CA ARG A 25 -0.05 -19.12 -0.04
C ARG A 25 0.06 -19.35 1.47
N LEU A 26 0.48 -18.36 2.25
CA LEU A 26 0.58 -18.47 3.71
C LEU A 26 -0.80 -18.70 4.33
N CYS A 27 -1.82 -17.95 3.90
CA CYS A 27 -3.18 -18.16 4.35
C CYS A 27 -3.71 -19.55 4.01
N GLU A 28 -3.47 -20.03 2.79
CA GLU A 28 -3.84 -21.38 2.34
C GLU A 28 -3.14 -22.48 3.16
N GLN A 29 -1.83 -22.32 3.41
CA GLN A 29 -1.04 -23.28 4.16
C GLN A 29 -1.48 -23.39 5.62
N VAL A 30 -1.82 -22.27 6.25
CA VAL A 30 -2.33 -22.25 7.62
C VAL A 30 -3.76 -22.76 7.67
N GLY A 31 -4.59 -22.45 6.67
CA GLY A 31 -5.97 -22.93 6.55
C GLY A 31 -6.93 -22.41 7.63
N SER A 32 -6.50 -21.42 8.41
CA SER A 32 -7.28 -20.82 9.49
C SER A 32 -8.19 -19.71 8.95
N PRO A 33 -9.51 -19.72 9.25
CA PRO A 33 -10.37 -18.60 8.89
C PRO A 33 -10.06 -17.31 9.65
N SER A 34 -9.35 -17.40 10.79
CA SER A 34 -8.95 -16.22 11.57
C SER A 34 -7.73 -15.52 10.99
N LEU A 35 -6.86 -16.23 10.27
CA LEU A 35 -5.70 -15.63 9.60
C LEU A 35 -6.10 -15.04 8.24
N GLY A 36 -5.54 -13.88 7.92
CA GLY A 36 -5.69 -13.26 6.61
C GLY A 36 -4.70 -12.13 6.37
N VAL A 37 -5.11 -11.13 5.59
CA VAL A 37 -4.26 -10.04 5.10
C VAL A 37 -4.79 -8.70 5.60
N THR A 38 -3.89 -7.89 6.16
CA THR A 38 -4.09 -6.44 6.28
C THR A 38 -3.46 -5.80 5.05
N MET A 39 -4.26 -5.23 4.16
CA MET A 39 -3.72 -4.66 2.93
C MET A 39 -3.34 -3.18 3.14
N ASP A 40 -2.04 -2.89 3.17
CA ASP A 40 -1.52 -1.56 2.83
C ASP A 40 -1.55 -1.39 1.31
N VAL A 41 -2.44 -0.50 0.86
CA VAL A 41 -2.74 -0.28 -0.55
C VAL A 41 -1.51 0.19 -1.31
N GLY A 42 -0.73 1.13 -0.73
CA GLY A 42 0.43 1.71 -1.39
C GLY A 42 1.61 0.75 -1.48
N ASN A 43 1.76 -0.15 -0.50
CA ASN A 43 2.89 -1.09 -0.46
C ASN A 43 2.89 -2.12 -1.60
N ALA A 44 1.75 -2.37 -2.25
CA ALA A 44 1.67 -3.24 -3.43
C ALA A 44 2.68 -2.83 -4.52
N LEU A 45 2.90 -1.51 -4.68
CA LEU A 45 3.83 -0.96 -5.67
C LEU A 45 5.29 -1.32 -5.38
N ALA A 46 5.65 -1.49 -4.11
CA ALA A 46 7.02 -1.81 -3.72
C ALA A 46 7.44 -3.24 -4.11
N VAL A 47 6.46 -4.13 -4.25
CA VAL A 47 6.64 -5.52 -4.66
C VAL A 47 6.28 -5.73 -6.13
N GLY A 48 6.15 -4.65 -6.90
CA GLY A 48 5.92 -4.71 -8.35
C GLY A 48 4.53 -5.21 -8.73
N GLU A 49 3.51 -4.90 -7.93
CA GLU A 49 2.11 -5.18 -8.22
C GLU A 49 1.33 -3.87 -8.28
N THR A 50 0.30 -3.80 -9.12
CA THR A 50 -0.65 -2.68 -9.04
C THR A 50 -1.54 -2.84 -7.82
N CYS A 51 -1.95 -1.73 -7.21
CA CYS A 51 -2.86 -1.72 -6.06
C CYS A 51 -4.10 -2.59 -6.31
N SER A 52 -4.74 -2.40 -7.47
CA SER A 52 -5.96 -3.12 -7.83
C SER A 52 -5.72 -4.62 -8.09
N SER A 53 -4.59 -5.02 -8.67
CA SER A 53 -4.26 -6.44 -8.86
C SER A 53 -4.00 -7.15 -7.53
N PHE A 54 -3.31 -6.47 -6.61
CA PHE A 54 -3.04 -6.96 -5.27
C PHE A 54 -4.35 -7.15 -4.50
N ALA A 55 -5.21 -6.13 -4.48
CA ALA A 55 -6.50 -6.17 -3.78
C ALA A 55 -7.38 -7.32 -4.26
N ARG A 56 -7.53 -7.47 -5.58
CA ARG A 56 -8.34 -8.58 -6.15
C ARG A 56 -7.79 -9.95 -5.76
N ARG A 57 -6.46 -10.10 -5.67
CA ARG A 57 -5.84 -11.38 -5.30
C ARG A 57 -6.05 -11.73 -3.83
N VAL A 58 -5.86 -10.77 -2.93
CA VAL A 58 -5.98 -11.01 -1.48
C VAL A 58 -7.42 -10.94 -0.96
N MET A 59 -8.39 -10.56 -1.79
CA MET A 59 -9.79 -10.37 -1.41
C MET A 59 -10.38 -11.51 -0.56
N PRO A 60 -10.17 -12.81 -0.88
CA PRO A 60 -10.72 -13.91 -0.08
C PRO A 60 -10.16 -13.98 1.35
N TYR A 61 -9.01 -13.36 1.59
CA TYR A 61 -8.27 -13.37 2.85
C TYR A 61 -8.26 -12.00 3.54
N LEU A 62 -8.94 -11.00 3.00
CA LEU A 62 -8.84 -9.63 3.49
C LEU A 62 -9.46 -9.50 4.90
N LYS A 63 -8.69 -8.94 5.85
CA LYS A 63 -9.11 -8.70 7.24
C LYS A 63 -9.20 -7.23 7.60
N HIS A 64 -8.34 -6.40 6.99
CA HIS A 64 -8.31 -4.97 7.24
C HIS A 64 -7.61 -4.25 6.07
N VAL A 65 -7.80 -2.93 5.95
CA VAL A 65 -7.14 -2.12 4.93
C VAL A 65 -6.44 -0.90 5.56
N HIS A 66 -5.18 -0.71 5.21
CA HIS A 66 -4.42 0.50 5.45
C HIS A 66 -4.46 1.38 4.20
N LEU A 67 -5.12 2.53 4.32
CA LEU A 67 -5.23 3.52 3.25
C LEU A 67 -3.94 4.34 3.22
N LYS A 68 -3.12 4.13 2.19
CA LYS A 68 -1.82 4.79 1.99
C LYS A 68 -1.63 5.18 0.54
N ASP A 69 -1.04 6.35 0.33
CA ASP A 69 -0.76 6.89 -1.00
C ASP A 69 0.69 7.37 -1.13
N TYR A 70 1.19 7.39 -2.36
CA TYR A 70 2.57 7.72 -2.67
C TYR A 70 2.68 8.69 -3.84
N LYS A 71 3.53 9.71 -3.68
CA LYS A 71 4.17 10.38 -4.81
C LYS A 71 5.38 9.57 -5.24
N VAL A 72 5.53 9.43 -6.55
CA VAL A 72 6.54 8.56 -7.17
C VAL A 72 7.64 9.41 -7.77
N TYR A 73 8.90 9.19 -7.37
CA TYR A 73 10.04 9.94 -7.88
C TYR A 73 11.01 8.99 -8.59
N PRO A 74 11.28 9.16 -9.89
CA PRO A 74 12.20 8.30 -10.64
C PRO A 74 13.63 8.31 -10.10
N THR A 75 14.32 7.19 -10.27
CA THR A 75 15.76 7.02 -10.06
C THR A 75 16.32 6.13 -11.17
N SER A 76 17.65 6.08 -11.33
CA SER A 76 18.28 5.17 -12.30
C SER A 76 18.01 3.68 -12.04
N SER A 77 17.70 3.31 -10.79
CA SER A 77 17.51 1.93 -10.36
C SER A 77 16.04 1.56 -10.10
N GLY A 78 15.08 2.47 -10.33
CA GLY A 78 13.67 2.31 -9.95
C GLY A 78 13.07 3.62 -9.46
N TYR A 79 12.41 3.61 -8.30
CA TYR A 79 11.64 4.77 -7.82
C TYR A 79 11.79 5.01 -6.33
N ARG A 80 11.58 6.25 -5.89
CA ARG A 80 11.32 6.58 -4.48
C ARG A 80 9.82 6.78 -4.29
N LEU A 81 9.26 6.05 -3.33
CA LEU A 81 7.88 6.19 -2.90
C LEU A 81 7.84 7.11 -1.68
N LYS A 82 7.38 8.35 -1.89
CA LYS A 82 7.25 9.36 -0.83
C LYS A 82 5.79 9.42 -0.40
N ARG A 83 5.54 9.10 0.88
CA ARG A 83 4.17 9.16 1.43
C ARG A 83 3.56 10.55 1.24
N CYS A 84 2.31 10.59 0.82
CA CYS A 84 1.54 11.81 0.62
C CYS A 84 0.10 11.66 1.15
N PRO A 85 -0.66 12.76 1.24
CA PRO A 85 -2.10 12.66 1.51
C PRO A 85 -2.80 11.78 0.48
N LEU A 86 -3.86 11.09 0.90
CA LEU A 86 -4.71 10.32 0.00
C LEU A 86 -5.29 11.22 -1.09
N GLY A 87 -5.31 10.74 -2.32
CA GLY A 87 -5.83 11.46 -3.49
C GLY A 87 -4.83 12.42 -4.13
N SER A 88 -3.64 12.56 -3.56
CA SER A 88 -2.56 13.39 -4.11
C SER A 88 -1.41 12.58 -4.73
N GLY A 89 -1.52 11.25 -4.70
CA GLY A 89 -0.51 10.32 -5.17
C GLY A 89 -0.98 9.45 -6.33
N VAL A 90 -0.41 8.24 -6.38
CA VAL A 90 -0.53 7.27 -7.48
C VAL A 90 -1.77 6.37 -7.38
N VAL A 91 -2.38 6.25 -6.20
CA VAL A 91 -3.50 5.32 -5.99
C VAL A 91 -4.79 5.87 -6.58
N ASP A 92 -5.44 5.08 -7.44
CA ASP A 92 -6.81 5.33 -7.92
C ASP A 92 -7.81 4.96 -6.81
N TRP A 93 -8.11 5.92 -5.93
CA TRP A 93 -9.02 5.70 -4.81
C TRP A 93 -10.45 5.34 -5.22
N PRO A 94 -11.07 5.97 -6.24
CA PRO A 94 -12.37 5.52 -6.75
C PRO A 94 -12.39 4.04 -7.18
N ASP A 95 -11.39 3.56 -7.93
CA ASP A 95 -11.29 2.14 -8.32
C ASP A 95 -11.11 1.24 -7.08
N MET A 96 -10.17 1.59 -6.20
CA MET A 96 -9.88 0.81 -5.00
C MET A 96 -11.09 0.69 -4.07
N LEU A 97 -11.79 1.80 -3.82
CA LEU A 97 -13.01 1.80 -3.01
C LEU A 97 -14.13 0.99 -3.68
N GLY A 98 -14.23 1.01 -5.00
CA GLY A 98 -15.14 0.15 -5.76
C GLY A 98 -14.83 -1.33 -5.55
N ILE A 99 -13.57 -1.73 -5.68
CA ILE A 99 -13.11 -3.11 -5.48
C ILE A 99 -13.45 -3.60 -4.06
N PHE A 100 -13.19 -2.78 -3.04
CA PHE A 100 -13.51 -3.15 -1.65
C PHE A 100 -15.01 -3.21 -1.39
N ARG A 101 -15.79 -2.27 -1.94
CA ARG A 101 -17.25 -2.27 -1.80
C ARG A 101 -17.88 -3.52 -2.41
N ASP A 102 -17.38 -3.96 -3.56
CA ASP A 102 -17.91 -5.12 -4.26
C ASP A 102 -17.45 -6.45 -3.64
N GLY A 103 -16.19 -6.54 -3.22
CA GLY A 103 -15.59 -7.78 -2.73
C GLY A 103 -15.66 -7.99 -1.22
N ALA A 104 -15.67 -6.91 -0.43
CA ALA A 104 -15.65 -6.94 1.03
C ALA A 104 -16.43 -5.75 1.64
N PRO A 105 -17.75 -5.68 1.46
CA PRO A 105 -18.57 -4.50 1.80
C PRO A 105 -18.59 -4.12 3.30
N ARG A 106 -18.10 -4.98 4.19
CA ARG A 106 -18.00 -4.74 5.63
C ARG A 106 -16.55 -4.58 6.10
N ILE A 107 -15.61 -4.40 5.18
CA ILE A 107 -14.19 -4.28 5.54
C ILE A 107 -13.95 -2.97 6.27
N GLU A 108 -13.23 -3.05 7.37
CA GLU A 108 -12.75 -1.87 8.09
C GLU A 108 -11.43 -1.39 7.48
N ALA A 109 -11.23 -0.07 7.50
CA ALA A 109 -10.03 0.56 6.99
C ALA A 109 -9.61 1.72 7.89
N CYS A 110 -8.30 1.98 7.95
CA CYS A 110 -7.75 3.16 8.61
C CYS A 110 -6.76 3.88 7.69
N ILE A 111 -6.55 5.17 7.95
CA ILE A 111 -5.51 5.95 7.26
C ILE A 111 -4.16 5.57 7.89
N GLU A 112 -3.24 5.08 7.07
CA GLU A 112 -1.91 4.63 7.51
C GLU A 112 -0.86 5.64 7.05
N LEU A 113 -0.40 6.47 8.00
CA LEU A 113 0.63 7.48 7.74
C LEU A 113 2.05 7.02 8.10
N GLY A 114 2.25 5.71 8.30
CA GLY A 114 3.55 5.09 8.58
C GLY A 114 4.51 5.16 7.40
N ALA A 115 5.34 6.21 7.37
CA ALA A 115 6.64 6.30 6.68
C ALA A 115 7.17 7.74 6.79
N THR A 116 8.26 7.93 7.53
CA THR A 116 8.94 9.24 7.63
C THR A 116 10.00 9.43 6.55
N THR A 117 10.44 8.35 5.88
CA THR A 117 11.45 8.36 4.82
C THR A 117 10.87 7.83 3.51
N ALA A 118 11.31 8.36 2.38
CA ALA A 118 10.89 7.85 1.08
C ALA A 118 11.53 6.47 0.80
N ARG A 119 10.70 5.47 0.52
CA ARG A 119 11.19 4.11 0.23
C ARG A 119 11.82 4.07 -1.15
N HIS A 120 13.10 3.69 -1.24
CA HIS A 120 13.72 3.38 -2.53
C HIS A 120 13.38 1.95 -2.96
N ILE A 121 12.55 1.83 -3.98
CA ILE A 121 12.25 0.56 -4.63
C ILE A 121 13.18 0.42 -5.84
N ARG A 122 14.12 -0.53 -5.77
CA ARG A 122 15.14 -0.74 -6.82
C ARG A 122 14.64 -1.72 -7.89
N ILE A 123 13.39 -1.52 -8.30
CA ILE A 123 12.61 -2.46 -9.13
C ILE A 123 13.26 -2.76 -10.50
N LEU A 124 14.17 -1.90 -10.97
CA LEU A 124 14.89 -2.10 -12.24
C LEU A 124 16.19 -2.91 -12.08
N GLU A 125 16.60 -3.23 -10.85
CA GLU A 125 17.79 -4.01 -10.56
C GLU A 125 17.45 -5.50 -10.45
N PRO A 126 18.17 -6.41 -11.15
CA PRO A 126 17.92 -7.84 -11.07
C PRO A 126 17.95 -8.39 -9.63
N ASP A 127 18.90 -7.94 -8.80
CA ASP A 127 19.07 -8.42 -7.42
C ASP A 127 17.90 -8.03 -6.51
N TYR A 128 17.14 -6.98 -6.85
CA TYR A 128 15.92 -6.61 -6.10
C TYR A 128 14.88 -7.74 -6.12
N TRP A 129 14.92 -8.58 -7.15
CA TRP A 129 13.97 -9.67 -7.37
C TRP A 129 14.44 -11.01 -6.79
N SER A 130 15.65 -11.09 -6.23
CA SER A 130 16.28 -12.36 -5.83
C SER A 130 15.52 -13.15 -4.76
N THR A 131 14.75 -12.48 -3.90
CA THR A 131 13.97 -13.10 -2.82
C THR A 131 12.50 -13.30 -3.17
N PHE A 132 12.06 -12.80 -4.32
CA PHE A 132 10.67 -12.78 -4.73
C PHE A 132 10.34 -14.04 -5.55
N PRO A 133 9.15 -14.65 -5.37
CA PRO A 133 8.75 -15.77 -6.21
C PRO A 133 8.56 -15.33 -7.67
N GLN A 134 8.70 -16.32 -8.57
CA GLN A 134 8.37 -16.15 -9.98
C GLN A 134 6.93 -15.65 -10.13
N ARG A 135 6.75 -14.67 -11.02
CA ARG A 135 5.49 -13.97 -11.24
C ARG A 135 5.31 -13.66 -12.73
N PRO A 136 4.07 -13.45 -13.20
CA PRO A 136 3.83 -13.08 -14.58
C PRO A 136 4.48 -11.73 -14.92
N LEU A 137 5.15 -11.66 -16.06
CA LEU A 137 5.87 -10.45 -16.50
C LEU A 137 4.90 -9.30 -16.72
N GLU A 138 3.72 -9.59 -17.28
CA GLU A 138 2.67 -8.60 -17.54
C GLU A 138 2.29 -7.81 -16.28
N GLY A 139 2.14 -8.46 -15.13
CA GLY A 139 1.78 -7.78 -13.88
C GLY A 139 2.87 -6.82 -13.39
N VAL A 140 4.13 -7.21 -13.56
CA VAL A 140 5.27 -6.34 -13.23
C VAL A 140 5.35 -5.15 -14.19
N VAL A 141 5.14 -5.40 -15.49
CA VAL A 141 5.09 -4.33 -16.50
C VAL A 141 3.96 -3.36 -16.22
N ASP A 142 2.80 -3.84 -15.76
CA ASP A 142 1.68 -2.99 -15.36
C ASP A 142 2.03 -2.10 -14.17
N ALA A 143 2.67 -2.66 -13.13
CA ALA A 143 3.13 -1.88 -11.99
C ALA A 143 4.17 -0.82 -12.38
N ILE A 144 5.15 -1.19 -13.22
CA ILE A 144 6.15 -0.24 -13.75
C ILE A 144 5.46 0.85 -14.58
N ARG A 145 4.46 0.51 -15.39
CA ARG A 145 3.68 1.51 -16.16
C ARG A 145 2.98 2.49 -15.25
N THR A 146 2.31 2.01 -14.20
CA THR A 146 1.66 2.85 -13.19
C THR A 146 2.67 3.80 -12.51
N LEU A 147 3.81 3.28 -12.07
CA LEU A 147 4.88 4.09 -11.46
C LEU A 147 5.46 5.13 -12.42
N HIS A 148 5.69 4.74 -13.68
CA HIS A 148 6.19 5.64 -14.71
C HIS A 148 5.20 6.78 -15.02
N GLN A 149 3.91 6.47 -15.15
CA GLN A 149 2.87 7.47 -15.42
C GLN A 149 2.66 8.45 -14.25
N ALA A 150 2.84 7.98 -13.01
CA ALA A 150 2.70 8.80 -11.81
C ALA A 150 3.99 9.54 -11.39
N SER A 151 5.03 9.51 -12.25
CA SER A 151 6.32 10.09 -11.93
C SER A 151 6.23 11.60 -11.71
N SER A 152 6.84 12.05 -10.63
CA SER A 152 6.89 13.43 -10.17
C SER A 152 8.32 13.94 -10.20
N ASP A 153 8.47 15.23 -10.50
CA ASP A 153 9.73 15.95 -10.39
C ASP A 153 9.86 16.69 -9.04
N GLY A 154 11.06 17.17 -8.76
CA GLY A 154 11.33 18.02 -7.59
C GLY A 154 11.87 17.27 -6.38
N ASP A 155 11.74 17.88 -5.19
CA ASP A 155 12.33 17.35 -3.97
C ASP A 155 11.51 16.20 -3.38
N TRP A 156 12.04 14.98 -3.52
CA TRP A 156 11.47 13.77 -2.96
C TRP A 156 11.63 13.69 -1.44
N ARG A 157 12.56 14.43 -0.84
CA ARG A 157 12.85 14.32 0.59
C ARG A 157 11.65 14.76 1.43
N THR A 158 11.34 13.98 2.46
CA THR A 158 10.41 14.38 3.52
C THR A 158 11.06 15.44 4.43
N PRO A 159 10.29 16.14 5.28
CA PRO A 159 10.87 16.98 6.33
C PRO A 159 11.84 16.23 7.24
N HIS A 160 11.58 14.94 7.51
CA HIS A 160 12.49 14.09 8.28
C HIS A 160 13.84 13.90 7.56
N GLU A 161 13.82 13.61 6.26
CA GLU A 161 15.04 13.42 5.46
C GLU A 161 15.83 14.70 5.22
N ARG A 162 15.19 15.87 5.36
CA ARG A 162 15.87 17.17 5.35
C ARG A 162 16.43 17.57 6.72
N GLY A 163 16.12 16.83 7.78
CA GLY A 163 16.54 17.16 9.14
C GLY A 163 15.80 18.37 9.72
N GLU A 164 14.57 18.63 9.27
CA GLU A 164 13.75 19.75 9.77
C GLU A 164 13.40 19.57 11.26
N ASP A 165 13.01 20.64 11.93
CA ASP A 165 12.63 20.59 13.35
C ASP A 165 11.37 19.74 13.61
N ALA A 166 11.20 19.34 14.88
CA ALA A 166 10.09 18.47 15.30
C ALA A 166 8.71 19.10 15.02
N ASP A 167 8.57 20.42 15.20
CA ASP A 167 7.31 21.13 14.94
C ASP A 167 6.94 21.12 13.45
N VAL A 168 7.94 21.28 12.57
CA VAL A 168 7.74 21.21 11.11
C VAL A 168 7.33 19.80 10.69
N ARG A 169 7.97 18.77 11.26
CA ARG A 169 7.62 17.36 11.00
C ARG A 169 6.20 17.04 11.47
N SER A 170 5.84 17.46 12.68
CA SER A 170 4.51 17.26 13.26
C SER A 170 3.43 17.96 12.44
N ALA A 171 3.63 19.23 12.09
CA ALA A 171 2.70 19.98 11.25
C ALA A 171 2.50 19.33 9.87
N TYR A 172 3.59 18.84 9.25
CA TYR A 172 3.51 18.11 7.99
C TYR A 172 2.71 16.82 8.09
N GLU A 173 2.86 16.04 9.17
CA GLU A 173 2.12 14.79 9.36
C GLU A 173 0.63 15.04 9.61
N LEU A 174 0.31 16.04 10.42
CA LEU A 174 -1.08 16.46 10.70
C LEU A 174 -1.77 16.99 9.44
N ASP A 175 -1.11 17.84 8.66
CA ASP A 175 -1.64 18.34 7.38
C ASP A 175 -1.99 17.19 6.42
N GLN A 176 -1.15 16.16 6.36
CA GLN A 176 -1.45 14.99 5.53
C GLN A 176 -2.67 14.22 6.02
N LEU A 177 -2.83 14.08 7.33
CA LEU A 177 -4.00 13.43 7.92
C LEU A 177 -5.27 14.21 7.60
N GLU A 178 -5.28 15.52 7.86
CA GLU A 178 -6.43 16.40 7.64
C GLU A 178 -6.84 16.46 6.17
N THR A 179 -5.85 16.55 5.27
CA THR A 179 -6.07 16.53 3.82
C THR A 179 -6.65 15.18 3.38
N SER A 180 -6.12 14.07 3.88
CA SER A 180 -6.62 12.73 3.57
C SER A 180 -8.07 12.52 4.04
N VAL A 181 -8.40 12.98 5.26
CA VAL A 181 -9.77 12.93 5.79
C VAL A 181 -10.71 13.77 4.93
N SER A 182 -10.28 14.95 4.50
CA SER A 182 -11.07 15.84 3.65
C SER A 182 -11.35 15.20 2.29
N TYR A 183 -10.32 14.61 1.67
CA TYR A 183 -10.45 13.90 0.39
C TYR A 183 -11.41 12.69 0.49
N LEU A 184 -11.29 11.86 1.53
CA LEU A 184 -12.19 10.71 1.71
C LEU A 184 -13.65 11.12 1.90
N LYS A 185 -13.91 12.26 2.55
CA LYS A 185 -15.27 12.82 2.68
C LYS A 185 -15.83 13.27 1.33
N GLU A 186 -14.99 13.84 0.46
CA GLU A 186 -15.38 14.31 -0.87
C GLU A 186 -15.80 13.17 -1.80
N ILE A 187 -15.02 12.07 -1.83
CA ILE A 187 -15.24 10.97 -2.77
C ILE A 187 -16.26 9.92 -2.28
N GLY A 188 -16.87 10.13 -1.12
CA GLY A 188 -17.79 9.18 -0.51
C GLY A 188 -17.10 7.89 -0.10
N GLY A 189 -16.11 8.00 0.80
CA GLY A 189 -15.31 6.89 1.36
C GLY A 189 -16.11 5.70 1.90
N LEU A 190 -15.43 4.64 2.35
CA LEU A 190 -16.10 3.45 2.87
C LEU A 190 -17.07 3.83 4.00
N PRO A 191 -18.36 3.40 3.95
CA PRO A 191 -19.25 3.59 5.08
C PRO A 191 -18.68 2.86 6.30
N GLY A 192 -18.56 3.58 7.41
CA GLY A 192 -18.24 3.01 8.71
C GLY A 192 -19.40 2.25 9.33
#